data_AF-A0A8T6JYF4-F1
#
_entry.id   AF-A0A8T6JYF4-F1
#
_cell.length_a   1.000
_cell.length_b   1.000
_cell.length_c   1.000
_cell.angle_alpha   90.00
_cell.angle_beta   90.00
_cell.angle_gamma   90.00
#
_symmetry.space_group_name_H-M   'P 1'
#
loop_
_entity.id
_entity.type
_entity.pdbx_description
1 polymer ?
#
loop_
_entity_poly.entity_id
_entity_poly.type
_entity_poly.pdbx_seq_one_letter_code
_entity_poly.pdbx_strand_id
1 'polypeptide(L)'
;MSIRRLALVATPFALLVIVLGAFVRLSDAGLGCPDWPGCYGQLDVPRDAGEIARANAAFPDRPVDVAKAWIEMIHRYAAATLGLLILAIGALAWRQRREPDGLLAPSLALVALVLFQGLLGMWTVTWQLKPVVVMAHLLGGFGTLALLWWLILRQSPSAAVWAQGEDGRLYRWTLVGLAVVVVQIALGGWTSANYAALACPDFPAC
;
A
#
# COMPACT_ATOMS: atom_id res chain seq x y z
N MET A 1 -8.44 -23.86 -2.04
CA MET A 1 -8.80 -22.43 -1.87
C MET A 1 -8.97 -21.80 -3.24
N SER A 2 -10.04 -21.02 -3.44
CA SER A 2 -10.28 -20.29 -4.69
C SER A 2 -9.61 -18.91 -4.63
N ILE A 3 -9.04 -18.46 -5.75
CA ILE A 3 -8.44 -17.12 -5.91
C ILE A 3 -9.46 -16.04 -5.51
N ARG A 4 -10.72 -16.18 -5.90
CA ARG A 4 -11.80 -15.24 -5.52
C ARG A 4 -11.96 -15.09 -4.02
N ARG A 5 -11.92 -16.18 -3.25
CA ARG A 5 -12.08 -16.12 -1.78
C ARG A 5 -10.92 -15.37 -1.13
N LEU A 6 -9.69 -15.63 -1.59
CA LEU A 6 -8.52 -14.90 -1.13
C LEU A 6 -8.61 -13.41 -1.48
N ALA A 7 -8.99 -13.07 -2.72
CA ALA A 7 -9.14 -11.69 -3.13
C ALA A 7 -10.24 -10.96 -2.33
N LEU A 8 -11.36 -11.62 -2.02
CA LEU A 8 -12.44 -11.08 -1.18
C LEU A 8 -11.99 -10.78 0.25
N VAL A 9 -11.04 -11.54 0.79
CA VAL A 9 -10.44 -11.29 2.11
C VAL A 9 -9.36 -10.20 2.02
N ALA A 10 -8.50 -10.29 0.99
CA ALA A 10 -7.38 -9.39 0.81
C ALA A 10 -7.82 -7.96 0.45
N THR A 11 -8.95 -7.76 -0.23
CA THR A 11 -9.44 -6.43 -0.62
C THR A 11 -9.75 -5.52 0.58
N PRO A 12 -10.65 -5.88 1.52
CA PRO A 12 -10.89 -5.06 2.71
C PRO A 12 -9.64 -4.95 3.59
N PHE A 13 -8.79 -5.99 3.62
CA PHE A 13 -7.53 -5.94 4.34
C PHE A 13 -6.53 -4.95 3.71
N ALA A 14 -6.47 -4.86 2.38
CA ALA A 14 -5.68 -3.86 1.67
C ALA A 14 -6.17 -2.44 1.96
N LEU A 15 -7.49 -2.24 2.01
CA LEU A 15 -8.07 -0.96 2.44
C LEU A 15 -7.65 -0.61 3.88
N LEU A 16 -7.70 -1.58 4.80
CA LEU A 16 -7.21 -1.39 6.17
C LEU A 16 -5.72 -1.00 6.20
N VAL A 17 -4.87 -1.68 5.42
CA VAL A 17 -3.44 -1.35 5.32
C VAL A 17 -3.23 0.07 4.80
N ILE A 18 -3.99 0.52 3.81
CA ILE A 18 -3.94 1.90 3.30
C ILE A 18 -4.34 2.90 4.39
N VAL A 19 -5.40 2.63 5.15
CA VAL A 19 -5.84 3.48 6.27
C VAL A 19 -4.77 3.54 7.37
N LEU A 20 -4.15 2.41 7.73
CA LEU A 20 -3.03 2.38 8.67
C LEU A 20 -1.84 3.19 8.14
N GLY A 21 -1.52 3.11 6.84
CA GLY A 21 -0.47 3.92 6.23
C GLY A 21 -0.77 5.42 6.28
N ALA A 22 -2.02 5.81 6.06
CA ALA A 22 -2.47 7.19 6.25
C ALA A 22 -2.33 7.63 7.71
N PHE A 23 -2.66 6.76 8.67
CA PHE A 23 -2.49 7.02 10.09
C PHE A 23 -1.01 7.20 10.47
N VAL A 24 -0.11 6.33 9.99
CA VAL A 24 1.36 6.48 10.16
C VAL A 24 1.82 7.87 9.70
N ARG A 25 1.31 8.35 8.56
CA ARG A 25 1.64 9.68 8.03
C ARG A 25 1.08 10.80 8.90
N LEU A 26 -0.21 10.75 9.23
CA LEU A 26 -0.91 11.81 9.97
C LEU A 26 -0.44 11.93 11.42
N SER A 27 0.05 10.84 12.01
CA SER A 27 0.67 10.83 13.34
C SER A 27 2.18 11.12 13.32
N ASP A 28 2.74 11.48 12.16
CA ASP A 28 4.18 11.74 11.97
C ASP A 28 5.06 10.58 12.48
N ALA A 29 4.59 9.35 12.27
CA ALA A 29 5.21 8.12 12.74
C ALA A 29 6.00 7.39 11.65
N GLY A 30 6.10 7.94 10.44
CA GLY A 30 6.77 7.30 9.29
C GLY A 30 8.28 7.13 9.40
N LEU A 31 8.89 7.61 10.49
CA LEU A 31 10.30 7.43 10.85
C LEU A 31 10.44 7.02 12.33
N GLY A 32 9.43 6.34 12.89
CA GLY A 32 9.45 5.85 14.27
C GLY A 32 10.50 4.75 14.47
N CYS A 33 10.79 3.98 13.42
CA CYS A 33 11.86 2.99 13.37
C CYS A 33 12.98 3.45 12.42
N PRO A 34 14.26 3.41 12.83
CA PRO A 34 15.36 3.92 12.03
C PRO A 34 15.76 2.97 10.88
N ASP A 35 15.38 1.71 10.96
CA ASP A 35 15.77 0.60 10.12
C ASP A 35 14.57 -0.15 9.52
N TRP A 36 14.84 -1.08 8.62
CA TRP A 36 13.87 -1.95 7.98
C TRP A 36 14.53 -3.31 7.72
N PRO A 37 13.84 -4.46 7.87
CA PRO A 37 12.41 -4.63 8.19
C PRO A 37 12.06 -4.50 9.67
N GLY A 38 13.06 -4.52 10.56
CA GLY A 38 12.91 -4.40 12.01
C GLY A 38 12.77 -2.96 12.52
N CYS A 39 12.81 -2.81 13.84
CA CYS A 39 12.82 -1.56 14.57
C CYS A 39 13.94 -1.59 15.60
N TYR A 40 14.92 -0.68 15.49
CA TYR A 40 16.12 -0.63 16.32
C TYR A 40 16.89 -1.96 16.34
N GLY A 41 16.99 -2.63 15.19
CA GLY A 41 17.68 -3.91 15.03
C GLY A 41 16.93 -5.12 15.58
N GLN A 42 15.67 -4.96 15.98
CA GLN A 42 14.81 -6.02 16.53
C GLN A 42 13.56 -6.20 15.67
N LEU A 43 12.89 -7.35 15.78
CA LEU A 43 11.58 -7.56 15.12
C LEU A 43 10.40 -7.07 15.97
N ASP A 44 10.66 -6.36 17.06
CA ASP A 44 9.67 -5.82 18.01
C ASP A 44 10.11 -4.41 18.41
N VAL A 45 9.23 -3.64 19.06
CA VAL A 45 9.55 -2.29 19.53
C VAL A 45 10.21 -2.38 20.91
N PRO A 46 11.36 -1.72 21.14
CA PRO A 46 12.00 -1.62 22.45
C PRO A 46 11.02 -1.11 23.52
N ARG A 47 10.90 -1.82 24.65
CA ARG A 47 9.89 -1.50 25.68
C ARG A 47 10.46 -1.25 27.07
N ASP A 48 11.47 -2.00 27.50
CA ASP A 48 12.07 -1.78 28.81
C ASP A 48 13.21 -0.75 28.76
N ALA A 49 13.56 -0.21 29.93
CA ALA A 49 14.58 0.82 30.04
C ALA A 49 15.96 0.37 29.51
N GLY A 50 16.30 -0.92 29.63
CA GLY A 50 17.55 -1.48 29.13
C GLY A 50 17.57 -1.62 27.61
N GLU A 51 16.47 -2.08 27.01
CA GLU A 51 16.29 -2.08 25.56
C GLU A 51 16.33 -0.67 24.96
N ILE A 52 15.59 0.26 25.55
CA ILE A 52 15.54 1.66 25.09
C ILE A 52 16.93 2.30 25.22
N ALA A 53 17.64 2.09 26.32
CA ALA A 53 18.99 2.62 26.49
C ALA A 53 19.97 2.07 25.44
N ARG A 54 19.91 0.76 25.15
CA ARG A 54 20.72 0.13 24.09
C ARG A 54 20.36 0.66 22.70
N ALA A 55 19.08 0.81 22.41
CA ALA A 55 18.57 1.34 21.15
C ALA A 55 19.03 2.80 20.95
N ASN A 56 18.88 3.64 21.97
CA ASN A 56 19.33 5.04 21.93
C ASN A 56 20.85 5.17 21.81
N ALA A 57 21.62 4.24 22.39
CA ALA A 57 23.07 4.21 22.23
C ALA A 57 23.49 3.80 20.81
N ALA A 58 22.74 2.89 20.17
CA ALA A 58 23.01 2.44 18.80
C ALA A 58 22.53 3.44 17.73
N PHE A 59 21.46 4.19 18.01
CA PHE A 59 20.85 5.17 17.11
C PHE A 59 20.71 6.54 17.79
N PRO A 60 21.82 7.25 18.07
CA PRO A 60 21.81 8.49 18.84
C PRO A 60 21.01 9.62 18.18
N ASP A 61 20.98 9.66 16.84
CA ASP A 61 20.28 10.70 16.07
C ASP A 61 18.76 10.47 15.99
N ARG A 62 18.28 9.29 16.41
CA ARG A 62 16.86 8.90 16.39
C ARG A 62 16.50 8.18 17.68
N PRO A 63 16.32 8.91 18.79
CA PRO A 63 15.92 8.31 20.05
C PRO A 63 14.55 7.64 19.94
N VAL A 64 14.36 6.56 20.69
CA VAL A 64 13.14 5.75 20.66
C VAL A 64 11.93 6.57 21.11
N ASP A 65 10.99 6.77 20.18
CA ASP A 65 9.60 7.10 20.46
C ASP A 65 8.78 5.82 20.34
N VAL A 66 8.44 5.22 21.49
CA VAL A 66 7.75 3.92 21.57
C VAL A 66 6.40 3.96 20.85
N ALA A 67 5.68 5.08 20.94
CA ALA A 67 4.36 5.20 20.32
C ALA A 67 4.48 5.25 18.79
N LYS A 68 5.38 6.09 18.26
CA LYS A 68 5.61 6.18 16.81
C LYS A 68 6.16 4.87 16.24
N ALA A 69 7.09 4.22 16.94
CA ALA A 69 7.65 2.93 16.55
C ALA A 69 6.56 1.84 16.44
N TRP A 70 5.63 1.79 17.39
CA TRP A 70 4.50 0.84 17.31
C TRP A 70 3.55 1.13 16.16
N ILE A 71 3.21 2.39 15.94
CA ILE A 71 2.35 2.79 14.81
C ILE A 71 2.97 2.33 13.48
N GLU A 72 4.27 2.52 13.31
CA GLU A 72 4.99 2.08 12.11
C GLU A 72 5.05 0.55 11.99
N MET A 73 5.41 -0.16 13.07
CA MET A 73 5.53 -1.62 13.05
C MET A 73 4.19 -2.33 12.81
N ILE A 74 3.08 -1.83 13.38
CA ILE A 74 1.74 -2.37 13.13
C ILE A 74 1.40 -2.29 11.64
N HIS A 75 1.69 -1.16 11.00
CA HIS A 75 1.49 -1.02 9.56
C HIS A 75 2.37 -1.99 8.76
N ARG A 76 3.66 -2.15 9.14
CA ARG A 76 4.59 -3.10 8.49
C ARG A 76 4.10 -4.55 8.59
N TYR A 77 3.63 -5.00 9.75
CA TYR A 77 3.11 -6.38 9.89
C TYR A 77 1.81 -6.59 9.12
N ALA A 78 0.92 -5.60 9.11
CA ALA A 78 -0.31 -5.66 8.32
C ALA A 78 0.02 -5.74 6.82
N ALA A 79 0.96 -4.93 6.34
CA ALA A 79 1.44 -4.96 4.97
C ALA A 79 2.12 -6.29 4.61
N ALA A 80 2.96 -6.85 5.49
CA ALA A 80 3.56 -8.16 5.30
C ALA A 80 2.52 -9.28 5.20
N THR A 81 1.51 -9.24 6.07
CA THR A 81 0.37 -10.19 6.04
C THR A 81 -0.39 -10.10 4.73
N LEU A 82 -0.64 -8.89 4.22
CA LEU A 82 -1.27 -8.67 2.92
C LEU A 82 -0.39 -9.23 1.79
N GLY A 83 0.92 -9.01 1.86
CA GLY A 83 1.90 -9.58 0.95
C GLY A 83 1.81 -11.10 0.88
N LEU A 84 1.71 -11.79 2.01
CA LEU A 84 1.54 -13.25 2.06
C LEU A 84 0.22 -13.71 1.40
N LEU A 85 -0.89 -13.00 1.62
CA LEU A 85 -2.16 -13.29 0.95
C LEU A 85 -2.03 -13.14 -0.58
N ILE A 86 -1.35 -12.10 -1.04
CA ILE A 86 -1.11 -11.85 -2.47
C ILE A 86 -0.18 -12.90 -3.08
N LEU A 87 0.88 -13.31 -2.37
CA LEU A 87 1.74 -14.41 -2.80
C LEU A 87 0.97 -15.73 -2.90
N ALA A 88 0.04 -15.99 -1.97
CA ALA A 88 -0.84 -17.16 -2.05
C ALA A 88 -1.77 -17.11 -3.27
N ILE A 89 -2.31 -15.92 -3.63
CA ILE A 89 -3.07 -15.70 -4.86
C ILE A 89 -2.20 -16.03 -6.08
N GLY A 90 -0.99 -15.47 -6.17
CA GLY A 90 -0.05 -15.71 -7.27
C GLY A 90 0.34 -17.19 -7.40
N ALA A 91 0.60 -17.87 -6.29
CA ALA A 91 0.92 -19.30 -6.28
C ALA A 91 -0.25 -20.17 -6.76
N LEU A 92 -1.48 -19.84 -6.36
CA LEU A 92 -2.68 -20.54 -6.84
C LEU A 92 -2.92 -20.28 -8.33
N ALA A 93 -2.77 -19.04 -8.80
CA ALA A 93 -2.88 -18.70 -10.21
C ALA A 93 -1.83 -19.43 -11.05
N TRP A 94 -0.59 -19.53 -10.57
CA TRP A 94 0.46 -20.30 -11.22
C TRP A 94 0.17 -21.80 -11.28
N ARG A 95 -0.41 -22.37 -10.21
CA ARG A 95 -0.87 -23.77 -10.19
C ARG A 95 -2.01 -24.01 -11.18
N GLN A 96 -2.90 -23.03 -11.33
CA GLN A 96 -4.06 -23.07 -12.22
C GLN A 96 -3.76 -22.53 -13.63
N ARG A 97 -2.50 -22.30 -14.00
CA ARG A 97 -2.09 -21.67 -15.28
C ARG A 97 -2.56 -22.37 -16.56
N ARG A 98 -3.08 -23.59 -16.46
CA ARG A 98 -3.63 -24.35 -17.60
C ARG A 98 -5.12 -24.07 -17.81
N GLU A 99 -5.79 -23.47 -16.83
CA GLU A 99 -7.19 -23.05 -16.94
C GLU A 99 -7.28 -21.81 -17.86
N PRO A 100 -8.27 -21.73 -18.75
CA PRO A 100 -8.45 -20.60 -19.66
C PRO A 100 -9.09 -19.36 -18.98
N ASP A 101 -8.90 -19.18 -17.67
CA ASP A 101 -9.56 -18.13 -16.88
C ASP A 101 -8.92 -16.73 -17.04
N GLY A 102 -7.72 -16.66 -17.59
CA GLY A 102 -6.95 -15.43 -17.77
C GLY A 102 -6.56 -14.75 -16.45
N LEU A 103 -6.51 -15.47 -15.33
CA LEU A 103 -6.18 -14.92 -14.01
C LEU A 103 -4.68 -14.89 -13.73
N LEU A 104 -3.87 -15.63 -14.49
CA LEU A 104 -2.42 -15.71 -14.26
C LEU A 104 -1.74 -14.34 -14.34
N ALA A 105 -1.90 -13.64 -15.47
CA ALA A 105 -1.26 -12.36 -15.71
C ALA A 105 -1.60 -11.29 -14.64
N PRO A 106 -2.88 -11.01 -14.32
CA PRO A 106 -3.20 -10.05 -13.27
C PRO A 106 -2.74 -10.49 -11.88
N SER A 107 -2.71 -11.80 -11.58
CA SER A 107 -2.20 -12.30 -10.30
C SER A 107 -0.67 -12.11 -10.18
N LEU A 108 0.08 -12.32 -11.25
CA LEU A 108 1.52 -12.08 -11.28
C LEU A 108 1.85 -10.58 -11.23
N ALA A 109 1.06 -9.75 -11.92
CA ALA A 109 1.19 -8.29 -11.82
C ALA A 109 0.95 -7.80 -10.39
N LEU A 110 -0.04 -8.36 -9.70
CA LEU A 110 -0.31 -8.06 -8.29
C LEU A 110 0.85 -8.48 -7.37
N VAL A 111 1.47 -9.64 -7.61
CA VAL A 111 2.68 -10.08 -6.88
C VAL A 111 3.85 -9.13 -7.14
N ALA A 112 4.12 -8.78 -8.40
CA ALA A 112 5.19 -7.86 -8.73
C ALA A 112 4.97 -6.48 -8.07
N LEU A 113 3.72 -5.99 -8.10
CA LEU A 113 3.36 -4.72 -7.47
C LEU A 113 3.55 -4.75 -5.95
N VAL A 114 3.14 -5.81 -5.25
CA VAL A 114 3.30 -5.87 -3.78
C VAL A 114 4.75 -6.00 -3.36
N LEU A 115 5.59 -6.71 -4.13
CA LEU A 115 7.03 -6.77 -3.89
C LEU A 115 7.66 -5.39 -4.07
N PHE A 116 7.29 -4.68 -5.13
CA PHE A 116 7.74 -3.31 -5.36
C PHE A 116 7.23 -2.34 -4.28
N GLN A 117 6.00 -2.53 -3.77
CA GLN A 117 5.47 -1.78 -2.63
C GLN A 117 6.29 -2.00 -1.35
N GLY A 118 6.76 -3.22 -1.10
CA GLY A 118 7.69 -3.50 -0.01
C GLY A 118 9.00 -2.71 -0.17
N LEU A 119 9.54 -2.64 -1.38
CA LEU A 119 10.72 -1.81 -1.67
C LEU A 119 10.47 -0.31 -1.48
N LEU A 120 9.32 0.19 -1.96
CA LEU A 120 8.93 1.59 -1.76
C LEU A 120 8.76 1.90 -0.26
N GLY A 121 8.16 1.00 0.53
CA GLY A 121 8.02 1.16 1.98
C GLY A 121 9.34 1.09 2.74
N MET A 122 10.33 0.35 2.25
CA MET A 122 11.71 0.44 2.75
C MET A 122 12.36 1.80 2.39
N TRP A 123 12.10 2.30 1.17
CA TRP A 123 12.62 3.59 0.73
C TRP A 123 11.99 4.78 1.43
N THR A 124 10.75 4.71 1.91
CA THR A 124 10.17 5.79 2.74
C THR A 124 11.00 5.99 4.01
N VAL A 125 11.54 4.92 4.61
CA VAL A 125 12.38 5.00 5.81
C VAL A 125 13.81 5.40 5.46
N THR A 126 14.43 4.67 4.53
CA THR A 126 15.85 4.85 4.17
C THR A 126 16.13 6.17 3.45
N TRP A 127 15.15 6.71 2.70
CA TRP A 127 15.24 8.02 2.06
C TRP A 127 14.48 9.11 2.82
N GLN A 128 14.19 8.91 4.11
CA GLN A 128 13.66 9.97 4.98
C GLN A 128 12.41 10.65 4.41
N LEU A 129 11.44 9.84 3.98
CA LEU A 129 10.14 10.27 3.49
C LEU A 129 10.19 11.21 2.26
N LYS A 130 11.17 11.04 1.35
CA LYS A 130 11.19 11.81 0.08
C LYS A 130 9.79 11.81 -0.58
N PRO A 131 9.22 12.98 -0.92
CA PRO A 131 7.84 13.07 -1.37
C PRO A 131 7.48 12.16 -2.55
N VAL A 132 8.40 12.01 -3.51
CA VAL A 132 8.21 11.13 -4.67
C VAL A 132 8.03 9.66 -4.28
N VAL A 133 8.77 9.18 -3.27
CA VAL A 133 8.69 7.79 -2.80
C VAL A 133 7.38 7.57 -2.04
N VAL A 134 7.02 8.50 -1.14
CA VAL A 134 5.76 8.43 -0.38
C VAL A 134 4.55 8.44 -1.32
N MET A 135 4.54 9.33 -2.31
CA MET A 135 3.49 9.40 -3.32
C MET A 135 3.43 8.13 -4.18
N ALA A 136 4.58 7.62 -4.64
CA ALA A 136 4.63 6.38 -5.42
C ALA A 136 4.14 5.18 -4.60
N HIS A 137 4.49 5.13 -3.31
CA HIS A 137 4.00 4.12 -2.37
C HIS A 137 2.47 4.17 -2.28
N LEU A 138 1.90 5.35 -2.02
CA LEU A 138 0.45 5.57 -1.98
C LEU A 138 -0.26 5.11 -3.26
N LEU A 139 0.24 5.54 -4.43
CA LEU A 139 -0.35 5.20 -5.72
C LEU A 139 -0.34 3.69 -5.98
N GLY A 140 0.78 3.00 -5.69
CA GLY A 140 0.82 1.56 -5.84
C GLY A 140 0.01 0.79 -4.78
N GLY A 141 -0.20 1.37 -3.59
CA GLY A 141 -1.17 0.86 -2.60
C GLY A 141 -2.60 0.86 -3.16
N PHE A 142 -3.05 1.98 -3.72
CA PHE A 142 -4.35 2.05 -4.42
C PHE A 142 -4.39 1.15 -5.65
N GLY A 143 -3.30 1.03 -6.41
CA GLY A 143 -3.18 0.09 -7.51
C GLY A 143 -3.35 -1.37 -7.07
N THR A 144 -2.79 -1.73 -5.91
CA THR A 144 -2.94 -3.07 -5.30
C THR A 144 -4.40 -3.34 -4.95
N LEU A 145 -5.08 -2.38 -4.31
CA LEU A 145 -6.51 -2.47 -4.00
C LEU A 145 -7.36 -2.61 -5.27
N ALA A 146 -7.07 -1.80 -6.30
CA ALA A 146 -7.78 -1.82 -7.57
C ALA A 146 -7.60 -3.16 -8.31
N LEU A 147 -6.38 -3.71 -8.33
CA LEU A 147 -6.09 -5.02 -8.95
C LEU A 147 -6.76 -6.17 -8.19
N LEU A 148 -6.78 -6.14 -6.85
CA LEU A 148 -7.51 -7.11 -6.03
C LEU A 148 -9.02 -7.07 -6.33
N TRP A 149 -9.59 -5.88 -6.40
CA TRP A 149 -10.99 -5.70 -6.76
C TRP A 149 -11.27 -6.17 -8.19
N TRP A 150 -10.40 -5.83 -9.13
CA TRP A 150 -10.51 -6.26 -10.52
C TRP A 150 -10.46 -7.78 -10.66
N LEU A 151 -9.60 -8.48 -9.91
CA LEU A 151 -9.58 -9.95 -9.85
C LEU A 151 -10.91 -10.54 -9.38
N ILE A 152 -11.60 -9.91 -8.43
CA ILE A 152 -12.93 -10.34 -7.98
C ILE A 152 -13.95 -10.16 -9.11
N LEU A 153 -13.96 -8.99 -9.75
CA LEU A 153 -14.89 -8.67 -10.84
C LEU A 153 -14.72 -9.60 -12.03
N ARG A 154 -13.48 -9.96 -12.39
CA ARG A 154 -13.18 -10.87 -13.51
C ARG A 154 -13.72 -12.28 -13.31
N GLN A 155 -13.95 -12.68 -12.06
CA GLN A 155 -14.52 -13.97 -11.68
C GLN A 155 -16.03 -13.88 -11.39
N SER A 156 -16.66 -12.74 -11.65
CA SER A 156 -18.11 -12.57 -11.51
C SER A 156 -18.85 -13.23 -12.68
N PRO A 157 -19.96 -13.95 -12.44
CA PRO A 157 -20.78 -14.52 -13.53
C PRO A 157 -21.24 -13.47 -14.54
N SER A 158 -21.44 -12.23 -14.09
CA SER A 158 -21.86 -11.11 -14.93
C SER A 158 -20.73 -10.50 -15.76
N ALA A 159 -19.47 -10.91 -15.57
CA ALA A 159 -18.33 -10.31 -16.26
C ALA A 159 -18.42 -10.47 -17.79
N ALA A 160 -18.93 -11.61 -18.27
CA ALA A 160 -19.15 -11.86 -19.69
C ALA A 160 -20.24 -10.94 -20.29
N VAL A 161 -21.26 -10.60 -19.50
CA VAL A 161 -22.34 -9.70 -19.92
C VAL A 161 -21.82 -8.26 -20.01
N TRP A 162 -21.01 -7.82 -19.05
CA TRP A 162 -20.43 -6.47 -19.04
C TRP A 162 -19.46 -6.24 -20.21
N ALA A 163 -18.75 -7.28 -20.65
CA ALA A 163 -17.79 -7.17 -21.76
C ALA A 163 -18.45 -7.01 -23.15
N GLN A 164 -19.75 -7.31 -23.30
CA GLN A 164 -20.43 -7.28 -24.59
C GLN A 164 -21.11 -5.94 -24.92
N GLY A 165 -21.17 -5.00 -23.98
CA GLY A 165 -21.93 -3.74 -24.10
C GLY A 165 -21.10 -2.47 -24.28
N GLU A 166 -19.83 -2.56 -24.69
CA GLU A 166 -18.94 -1.39 -24.69
C GLU A 166 -19.20 -0.43 -25.87
N ASP A 167 -19.79 0.74 -25.59
CA ASP A 167 -19.69 1.92 -26.47
C ASP A 167 -18.26 2.48 -26.39
N GLY A 168 -17.53 2.44 -27.51
CA GLY A 168 -16.15 2.91 -27.59
C GLY A 168 -15.97 4.38 -27.19
N ARG A 169 -17.01 5.22 -27.24
CA ARG A 169 -16.97 6.59 -26.73
C ARG A 169 -17.00 6.63 -25.21
N LEU A 170 -17.86 5.82 -24.59
CA LEU A 170 -17.95 5.73 -23.13
C LEU A 170 -16.63 5.22 -22.54
N TYR A 171 -16.03 4.19 -23.15
CA TYR A 171 -14.73 3.65 -22.73
C TYR A 171 -13.63 4.72 -22.69
N ARG A 172 -13.56 5.58 -23.72
CA ARG A 172 -12.61 6.70 -23.74
C ARG A 172 -12.83 7.69 -22.59
N TRP A 173 -14.09 8.03 -22.29
CA TRP A 173 -14.40 8.90 -21.16
C TRP A 173 -14.07 8.26 -19.81
N THR A 174 -14.25 6.94 -19.67
CA THR A 174 -13.80 6.20 -18.48
C THR A 174 -12.29 6.27 -18.31
N LEU A 175 -11.50 6.14 -19.38
CA LEU A 175 -10.04 6.31 -19.33
C LEU A 175 -9.63 7.73 -18.92
N VAL A 176 -10.30 8.76 -19.46
CA VAL A 176 -10.08 10.15 -19.07
C VAL A 176 -10.40 10.35 -17.58
N GLY A 177 -11.54 9.86 -17.11
CA GLY A 177 -11.92 9.92 -15.70
C GLY A 177 -10.92 9.21 -14.79
N LEU A 178 -10.45 8.03 -15.18
CA LEU A 178 -9.41 7.31 -14.45
C LEU A 178 -8.11 8.12 -14.36
N ALA A 179 -7.67 8.72 -15.48
CA ALA A 179 -6.48 9.58 -15.50
C ALA A 179 -6.63 10.78 -14.55
N VAL A 180 -7.80 11.45 -14.58
CA VAL A 180 -8.10 12.57 -13.67
C VAL A 180 -8.04 12.13 -12.20
N VAL A 181 -8.64 11.00 -11.85
CA VAL A 181 -8.60 10.48 -10.47
C VAL A 181 -7.17 10.12 -10.04
N VAL A 182 -6.38 9.49 -10.91
CA VAL A 182 -4.97 9.18 -10.61
C VAL A 182 -4.16 10.46 -10.38
N VAL A 183 -4.33 11.47 -11.23
CA VAL A 183 -3.67 12.77 -11.08
C VAL A 183 -4.12 13.44 -9.78
N GLN A 184 -5.40 13.41 -9.44
CA GLN A 184 -5.93 13.98 -8.20
C GLN A 184 -5.32 13.29 -6.96
N ILE A 185 -5.25 11.95 -6.95
CA ILE A 185 -4.62 11.19 -5.86
C ILE A 185 -3.14 11.53 -5.76
N ALA A 186 -2.43 11.62 -6.90
CA ALA A 186 -1.02 11.97 -6.94
C ALA A 186 -0.77 13.39 -6.38
N LEU A 187 -1.55 14.38 -6.81
CA LEU A 187 -1.46 15.75 -6.31
C LEU A 187 -1.78 15.84 -4.82
N GLY A 188 -2.82 15.15 -4.34
CA GLY A 188 -3.14 15.08 -2.92
C GLY A 188 -2.02 14.42 -2.10
N GLY A 189 -1.45 13.32 -2.62
CA GLY A 189 -0.30 12.65 -2.03
C GLY A 189 0.94 13.54 -2.00
N TRP A 190 1.19 14.32 -3.05
CA TRP A 190 2.29 15.27 -3.14
C TRP A 190 2.15 16.40 -2.11
N THR A 191 0.97 17.00 -2.00
CA THR A 191 0.67 18.03 -0.98
C THR A 191 0.87 17.48 0.44
N SER A 192 0.33 16.28 0.71
CA SER A 192 0.49 15.62 2.01
C SER A 192 1.96 15.33 2.33
N ALA A 193 2.72 14.77 1.38
CA ALA A 193 4.11 14.41 1.58
C ALA A 193 5.06 15.62 1.77
N ASN A 194 4.68 16.79 1.25
CA ASN A 194 5.39 18.05 1.46
C ASN A 194 4.91 18.82 2.71
N TYR A 195 4.04 18.22 3.55
CA TYR A 195 3.47 18.87 4.74
C TYR A 195 2.74 20.19 4.43
N ALA A 196 2.20 20.32 3.22
CA ALA A 196 1.56 21.56 2.74
C ALA A 196 0.04 21.59 2.95
N ALA A 197 -0.52 20.67 3.75
CA ALA A 197 -1.96 20.53 3.94
C ALA A 197 -2.63 21.78 4.56
N LEU A 198 -1.89 22.54 5.36
CA LEU A 198 -2.36 23.78 6.03
C LEU A 198 -1.70 25.04 5.44
N ALA A 199 -1.09 24.95 4.26
CA ALA A 199 -0.44 26.11 3.63
C ALA A 199 -1.44 27.20 3.24
N CYS A 200 -2.68 26.82 2.93
CA CYS A 200 -3.79 27.71 2.62
C CYS A 200 -4.96 27.39 3.56
N PRO A 201 -5.26 28.25 4.57
CA PRO A 201 -6.27 27.96 5.58
C PRO A 201 -7.71 28.22 5.11
N ASP A 202 -7.89 29.00 4.05
CA ASP A 202 -9.21 29.39 3.52
C ASP A 202 -9.68 28.49 2.35
N PHE A 203 -10.93 28.69 1.91
CA PHE A 203 -11.51 28.03 0.75
C PHE A 203 -12.51 28.96 0.03
N PRO A 204 -12.47 29.08 -1.32
CA PRO A 204 -11.59 28.39 -2.27
C PRO A 204 -10.22 29.06 -2.47
N ALA A 205 -9.98 30.20 -1.82
CA ALA A 205 -8.72 30.96 -1.90
C ALA A 205 -7.71 30.51 -0.83
N CYS A 206 -6.49 31.02 -0.97
CA CYS A 206 -5.44 31.08 0.04
C CYS A 206 -5.43 32.52 0.60
#